data_AF-A0A955FNU9-F1
#
_entry.id   AF-A0A955FNU9-F1
#
_cell.length_a   1.000
_cell.length_b   1.000
_cell.length_c   1.000
_cell.angle_alpha   90.00
_cell.angle_beta   90.00
_cell.angle_gamma   90.00
#
_symmetry.space_group_name_H-M   'P 1'
#
loop_
_entity.id
_entity.type
_entity.pdbx_description
1 polymer ?
#
loop_
_entity_poly.entity_id
_entity_poly.type
_entity_poly.pdbx_seq_one_letter_code
_entity_poly.pdbx_strand_id
1 'polypeptide(L)'
;MNVIKPNGDFFEDRLPLPFDIRYALRYKEATLDSDDIGTLFNSRFSRFGFMILMKACEDNENAQIDLLKLACSREGNISGLSLTDVEPILESNPSISADGTKIALISRHGMSNWLERYEATLQVHASESQQLFALANSTLVAFDILYKHSIERDQSLSILKPSSIEQGKAIVGFHIGQSATGLTFDVLTRDFNRPTGAVILDDVMRTGSTRDAVLDFWSNDSNLQPDFVAVGITSVL
;
A
#
# COMPACT_ATOMS: atom_id res chain seq x y z
N MET A 1 -25.99 -14.89 -14.15
CA MET A 1 -25.04 -14.31 -13.18
C MET A 1 -25.25 -12.80 -13.20
N ASN A 2 -25.84 -12.26 -12.14
CA ASN A 2 -25.93 -10.81 -11.97
C ASN A 2 -24.58 -10.33 -11.45
N VAL A 3 -23.84 -9.59 -12.26
CA VAL A 3 -22.67 -8.84 -11.82
C VAL A 3 -23.19 -7.72 -10.92
N ILE A 4 -23.06 -7.91 -9.62
CA ILE A 4 -23.24 -6.83 -8.64
C ILE A 4 -22.09 -5.86 -8.94
N LYS A 5 -22.41 -4.71 -9.53
CA LYS A 5 -21.45 -3.60 -9.58
C LYS A 5 -21.20 -3.17 -8.13
N PRO A 6 -19.94 -3.08 -7.67
CA PRO A 6 -19.67 -2.46 -6.38
C PRO A 6 -20.09 -0.99 -6.49
N ASN A 7 -21.18 -0.64 -5.83
CA ASN A 7 -21.55 0.74 -5.52
C ASN A 7 -20.59 1.26 -4.44
N GLY A 8 -19.31 1.42 -4.78
CA GLY A 8 -18.39 2.23 -4.02
C GLY A 8 -18.31 3.58 -4.72
N ASP A 9 -19.18 4.52 -4.36
CA ASP A 9 -18.89 5.91 -4.71
C ASP A 9 -17.55 6.25 -4.03
N PHE A 10 -16.47 6.34 -4.81
CA PHE A 10 -15.20 6.90 -4.37
C PHE A 10 -15.40 8.41 -4.15
N PHE A 11 -16.18 8.77 -3.12
CA PHE A 11 -16.59 10.14 -2.82
C PHE A 11 -15.40 11.08 -2.63
N GLU A 12 -14.25 10.52 -2.21
CA GLU A 12 -12.97 11.21 -2.04
C GLU A 12 -12.43 11.79 -3.37
N ASP A 13 -12.72 11.16 -4.52
CA ASP A 13 -12.15 11.55 -5.82
C ASP A 13 -12.73 12.85 -6.41
N ARG A 14 -13.82 13.35 -5.84
CA ARG A 14 -14.53 14.54 -6.36
C ARG A 14 -14.38 15.77 -5.47
N LEU A 15 -13.84 15.60 -4.27
CA LEU A 15 -13.64 16.70 -3.34
C LEU A 15 -12.22 17.25 -3.47
N PRO A 16 -12.03 18.58 -3.49
CA PRO A 16 -10.70 19.14 -3.37
C PRO A 16 -10.11 18.76 -2.01
N LEU A 17 -8.81 18.44 -1.96
CA LEU A 17 -8.09 18.25 -0.70
C LEU A 17 -8.32 19.43 0.26
N PRO A 18 -8.27 19.21 1.58
CA PRO A 18 -8.45 20.26 2.58
C PRO A 18 -7.47 21.43 2.33
N PHE A 19 -7.87 22.64 2.73
CA PHE A 19 -7.06 23.84 2.46
C PHE A 19 -5.64 23.70 3.01
N ASP A 20 -5.49 23.23 4.25
CA ASP A 20 -4.19 23.11 4.91
C ASP A 20 -3.28 22.11 4.18
N ILE A 21 -3.84 20.99 3.71
CA ILE A 21 -3.13 20.03 2.86
C ILE A 21 -2.69 20.66 1.54
N ARG A 22 -3.59 21.36 0.85
CA ARG A 22 -3.24 22.05 -0.41
C ARG A 22 -2.17 23.12 -0.19
N TYR A 23 -2.22 23.80 0.96
CA TYR A 23 -1.22 24.77 1.36
C TYR A 23 0.14 24.09 1.59
N ALA A 24 0.19 23.02 2.38
CA ALA A 24 1.41 22.24 2.62
C ALA A 24 2.02 21.72 1.31
N LEU A 25 1.19 21.12 0.45
CA LEU A 25 1.60 20.61 -0.88
C LEU A 25 2.20 21.70 -1.79
N ARG A 26 1.81 22.96 -1.62
CA ARG A 26 2.29 24.07 -2.48
C ARG A 26 3.44 24.85 -1.85
N TYR A 27 3.48 24.96 -0.53
CA TYR A 27 4.32 25.95 0.15
C TYR A 27 5.23 25.35 1.24
N LYS A 28 5.06 24.08 1.64
CA LYS A 28 5.93 23.37 2.58
C LYS A 28 6.79 22.28 1.89
N GLU A 29 7.28 22.54 0.68
CA GLU A 29 8.05 21.56 -0.12
C GLU A 29 7.31 20.22 -0.30
N ALA A 30 5.97 20.25 -0.25
CA ALA A 30 5.11 19.08 -0.24
C ALA A 30 5.31 18.10 0.93
N THR A 31 6.00 18.49 1.99
CA THR A 31 6.11 17.67 3.21
C THR A 31 4.84 17.79 4.05
N LEU A 32 4.27 16.64 4.42
CA LEU A 32 3.12 16.53 5.32
C LEU A 32 3.58 15.93 6.64
N ASP A 33 3.33 16.64 7.73
CA ASP A 33 3.65 16.23 9.11
C ASP A 33 2.46 15.48 9.76
N SER A 34 2.60 15.11 11.04
CA SER A 34 1.56 14.41 11.80
C SER A 34 0.22 15.16 11.84
N ASP A 35 0.23 16.49 11.93
CA ASP A 35 -0.99 17.30 12.00
C ASP A 35 -1.68 17.36 10.61
N ASP A 36 -0.89 17.50 9.55
CA ASP A 36 -1.37 17.42 8.17
C ASP A 36 -1.97 16.01 7.90
N ILE A 37 -1.32 14.94 8.36
CA ILE A 37 -1.85 13.57 8.24
C ILE A 37 -3.17 13.42 9.01
N GLY A 38 -3.24 13.89 10.25
CA GLY A 38 -4.48 13.87 11.04
C GLY A 38 -5.63 14.62 10.37
N THR A 39 -5.31 15.74 9.69
CA THR A 39 -6.27 16.52 8.91
C THR A 39 -6.89 15.73 7.76
N LEU A 40 -6.13 14.85 7.09
CA LEU A 40 -6.65 13.97 6.04
C LEU A 40 -7.72 13.01 6.59
N PHE A 41 -7.46 12.36 7.72
CA PHE A 41 -8.42 11.45 8.35
C PHE A 41 -9.66 12.19 8.87
N ASN A 42 -9.50 13.36 9.47
CA ASN A 42 -10.61 14.17 9.96
C ASN A 42 -11.50 14.70 8.81
N SER A 43 -10.93 14.88 7.62
CA SER A 43 -11.61 15.45 6.45
C SER A 43 -12.15 14.41 5.46
N ARG A 44 -12.25 13.14 5.85
CA ARG A 44 -12.72 12.02 5.00
C ARG A 44 -11.83 11.76 3.77
N PHE A 45 -10.52 11.98 3.91
CA PHE A 45 -9.51 11.60 2.92
C PHE A 45 -8.64 10.48 3.47
N SER A 46 -9.28 9.48 4.11
CA SER A 46 -8.62 8.49 4.94
C SER A 46 -7.69 7.58 4.15
N ARG A 47 -7.96 7.36 2.85
CA ARG A 47 -7.01 6.65 1.97
C ARG A 47 -5.72 7.42 1.80
N PHE A 48 -5.80 8.71 1.50
CA PHE A 48 -4.61 9.55 1.41
C PHE A 48 -3.88 9.66 2.75
N GLY A 49 -4.62 9.75 3.85
CA GLY A 49 -4.08 9.70 5.21
C GLY A 49 -3.30 8.41 5.46
N PHE A 50 -3.89 7.25 5.17
CA PHE A 50 -3.27 5.93 5.31
C PHE A 50 -2.00 5.80 4.48
N MET A 51 -2.05 6.21 3.21
CA MET A 51 -0.91 6.16 2.30
C MET A 51 0.29 6.95 2.81
N ILE A 52 0.06 8.18 3.30
CA ILE A 52 1.14 9.01 3.82
C ILE A 52 1.59 8.56 5.19
N LEU A 53 0.70 8.08 6.05
CA LEU A 53 1.09 7.55 7.35
C LEU A 53 1.97 6.31 7.21
N MET A 54 1.61 5.38 6.30
CA MET A 54 2.46 4.23 5.96
C MET A 54 3.86 4.67 5.50
N LYS A 55 3.94 5.73 4.68
CA LYS A 55 5.21 6.28 4.18
C LYS A 55 6.00 7.01 5.26
N ALA A 56 5.34 7.82 6.09
CA ALA A 56 5.99 8.58 7.16
C ALA A 56 6.57 7.65 8.25
N CYS A 57 5.99 6.45 8.38
CA CYS A 57 6.49 5.37 9.25
C CYS A 57 7.48 4.43 8.55
N GLU A 58 8.07 4.77 7.39
CA GLU A 58 8.92 3.85 6.61
C GLU A 58 10.09 3.24 7.41
N ASP A 59 10.65 3.97 8.37
CA ASP A 59 11.74 3.50 9.23
C ASP A 59 11.26 3.05 10.64
N ASN A 60 9.95 2.85 10.82
CA ASN A 60 9.38 2.31 12.06
C ASN A 60 8.48 1.10 11.75
N GLU A 61 9.05 -0.11 11.75
CA GLU A 61 8.34 -1.34 11.41
C GLU A 61 7.16 -1.63 12.33
N ASN A 62 7.26 -1.31 13.63
CA ASN A 62 6.18 -1.53 14.58
C ASN A 62 4.97 -0.65 14.25
N ALA A 63 5.19 0.62 13.93
CA ALA A 63 4.12 1.53 13.52
C ALA A 63 3.47 1.09 12.20
N GLN A 64 4.25 0.60 11.23
CA GLN A 64 3.70 0.04 9.98
C GLN A 64 2.85 -1.20 10.25
N ILE A 65 3.31 -2.12 11.11
CA ILE A 65 2.55 -3.31 11.51
C ILE A 65 1.25 -2.93 12.22
N ASP A 66 1.28 -1.97 13.14
CA ASP A 66 0.09 -1.54 13.86
C ASP A 66 -0.93 -0.88 12.92
N LEU A 67 -0.47 -0.15 11.91
CA LEU A 67 -1.33 0.42 10.87
C LEU A 67 -1.94 -0.66 9.96
N LEU A 68 -1.18 -1.71 9.60
CA LEU A 68 -1.69 -2.86 8.85
C LEU A 68 -2.73 -3.64 9.68
N LYS A 69 -2.46 -3.89 10.97
CA LYS A 69 -3.43 -4.50 11.89
C LYS A 69 -4.72 -3.70 11.97
N LEU A 70 -4.60 -2.38 12.10
CA LEU A 70 -5.76 -1.49 12.14
C LEU A 70 -6.57 -1.60 10.86
N ALA A 71 -5.94 -1.52 9.68
CA ALA A 71 -6.64 -1.64 8.41
C ALA A 71 -7.31 -3.02 8.25
N CYS A 72 -6.65 -4.11 8.61
CA CYS A 72 -7.24 -5.45 8.60
C CYS A 72 -8.40 -5.60 9.61
N SER A 73 -8.31 -4.98 10.79
CA SER A 73 -9.40 -5.00 11.78
C SER A 73 -10.68 -4.32 11.28
N ARG A 74 -10.54 -3.47 10.26
CA ARG A 74 -11.63 -2.83 9.51
C ARG A 74 -11.96 -3.56 8.21
N GLU A 75 -11.62 -4.84 8.10
CA GLU A 75 -11.88 -5.66 6.89
C GLU A 75 -11.28 -5.01 5.63
N GLY A 76 -10.12 -4.36 5.77
CA GLY A 76 -9.45 -3.65 4.68
C GLY A 76 -10.12 -2.33 4.27
N ASN A 77 -11.19 -1.88 4.92
CA ASN A 77 -11.90 -0.64 4.59
C ASN A 77 -11.12 0.62 5.02
N ILE A 78 -10.09 0.98 4.25
CA ILE A 78 -9.24 2.14 4.52
C ILE A 78 -10.02 3.46 4.48
N SER A 79 -10.97 3.60 3.54
CA SER A 79 -11.81 4.81 3.45
C SER A 79 -12.74 4.99 4.65
N GLY A 80 -12.95 3.95 5.44
CA GLY A 80 -13.71 3.99 6.69
C GLY A 80 -12.89 4.38 7.92
N LEU A 81 -11.56 4.52 7.82
CA LEU A 81 -10.72 4.94 8.94
C LEU A 81 -11.00 6.39 9.32
N SER A 82 -10.99 6.69 10.61
CA SER A 82 -11.17 8.04 11.17
C SER A 82 -9.91 8.50 11.90
N LEU A 83 -9.88 9.77 12.32
CA LEU A 83 -8.77 10.29 13.13
C LEU A 83 -8.60 9.49 14.42
N THR A 84 -9.69 9.18 15.11
CA THR A 84 -9.67 8.41 16.36
C THR A 84 -9.07 7.01 16.20
N ASP A 85 -9.17 6.42 15.01
CA ASP A 85 -8.58 5.11 14.74
C ASP A 85 -7.05 5.17 14.68
N VAL A 86 -6.49 6.26 14.12
CA VAL A 86 -5.05 6.40 13.87
C VAL A 86 -4.33 7.27 14.90
N GLU A 87 -5.07 8.00 15.74
CA GLU A 87 -4.55 8.90 16.76
C GLU A 87 -3.49 8.23 17.67
N PRO A 88 -3.67 6.99 18.17
CA PRO A 88 -2.62 6.35 18.98
C PRO A 88 -1.29 6.15 18.22
N ILE A 89 -1.35 5.93 16.90
CA ILE A 89 -0.18 5.76 16.05
C ILE A 89 0.49 7.13 15.82
N LEU A 90 -0.29 8.18 15.60
CA LEU A 90 0.20 9.56 15.44
C LEU A 90 0.84 10.09 16.74
N GLU A 91 0.18 9.90 17.88
CA GLU A 91 0.68 10.35 19.20
C GLU A 91 1.97 9.65 19.61
N SER A 92 2.13 8.36 19.27
CA SER A 92 3.37 7.62 19.53
C SER A 92 4.50 7.99 18.57
N ASN A 93 4.21 8.72 17.49
CA ASN A 93 5.15 9.08 16.44
C ASN A 93 5.04 10.58 16.05
N PRO A 94 5.19 11.53 16.98
CA PRO A 94 4.85 12.94 16.75
C PRO A 94 5.78 13.67 15.75
N SER A 95 6.94 13.10 15.43
CA SER A 95 7.93 13.70 14.54
C SER A 95 7.91 13.11 13.12
N ILE A 96 6.90 12.31 12.78
CA ILE A 96 6.80 11.75 11.44
C ILE A 96 6.45 12.83 10.42
N SER A 97 7.02 12.65 9.24
CA SER A 97 6.66 13.45 8.07
C SER A 97 6.96 12.65 6.80
N ALA A 98 6.27 12.99 5.71
CA ALA A 98 6.52 12.37 4.42
C ALA A 98 6.22 13.31 3.26
N ASP A 99 6.92 13.10 2.15
CA ASP A 99 6.64 13.77 0.89
C ASP A 99 5.25 13.36 0.35
N GLY A 100 4.37 14.35 0.26
CA GLY A 100 3.00 14.29 -0.22
C GLY A 100 2.82 14.53 -1.72
N THR A 101 3.90 14.70 -2.49
CA THR A 101 3.84 14.94 -3.94
C THR A 101 2.98 13.90 -4.67
N LYS A 102 3.02 12.63 -4.23
CA LYS A 102 2.21 11.57 -4.81
C LYS A 102 0.71 11.84 -4.63
N ILE A 103 0.24 12.21 -3.43
CA ILE A 103 -1.17 12.59 -3.20
C ILE A 103 -1.57 13.71 -4.16
N ALA A 104 -0.73 14.73 -4.30
CA ALA A 104 -1.03 15.86 -5.18
C ALA A 104 -1.29 15.41 -6.63
N LEU A 105 -0.52 14.42 -7.11
CA LEU A 105 -0.73 13.80 -8.42
C LEU A 105 -2.05 13.01 -8.45
N ILE A 106 -2.29 12.15 -7.46
CA ILE A 106 -3.50 11.32 -7.41
C ILE A 106 -4.77 12.17 -7.38
N SER A 107 -4.80 13.16 -6.50
CA SER A 107 -5.94 14.06 -6.32
C SER A 107 -6.31 14.81 -7.61
N ARG A 108 -5.37 15.04 -8.53
CA ARG A 108 -5.64 15.70 -9.82
C ARG A 108 -6.19 14.74 -10.88
N HIS A 109 -5.82 13.47 -10.84
CA HIS A 109 -6.15 12.48 -11.88
C HIS A 109 -7.29 11.54 -11.51
N GLY A 110 -7.66 11.48 -10.21
CA GLY A 110 -8.69 10.59 -9.67
C GLY A 110 -8.15 9.18 -9.41
N MET A 111 -8.48 8.61 -8.25
CA MET A 111 -8.01 7.29 -7.81
C MET A 111 -8.82 6.14 -8.44
N SER A 112 -10.12 6.34 -8.68
CA SER A 112 -11.07 5.30 -9.13
C SER A 112 -10.56 4.50 -10.34
N ASN A 113 -10.09 5.21 -11.38
CA ASN A 113 -9.60 4.58 -12.61
C ASN A 113 -8.38 3.67 -12.36
N TRP A 114 -7.60 3.96 -11.32
CA TRP A 114 -6.41 3.17 -10.99
C TRP A 114 -6.78 1.94 -10.18
N LEU A 115 -7.65 2.10 -9.18
CA LEU A 115 -8.14 0.99 -8.38
C LEU A 115 -8.89 -0.04 -9.24
N GLU A 116 -9.74 0.41 -10.17
CA GLU A 116 -10.42 -0.47 -11.12
C GLU A 116 -9.44 -1.25 -12.01
N ARG A 117 -8.38 -0.59 -12.53
CA ARG A 117 -7.35 -1.27 -13.33
C ARG A 117 -6.52 -2.24 -12.50
N TYR A 118 -6.24 -1.88 -11.26
CA TYR A 118 -5.52 -2.73 -10.31
C TYR A 118 -6.32 -3.98 -10.01
N GLU A 119 -7.60 -3.84 -9.66
CA GLU A 119 -8.50 -4.97 -9.45
C GLU A 119 -8.62 -5.86 -10.69
N ALA A 120 -8.81 -5.27 -11.88
CA ALA A 120 -8.90 -6.04 -13.12
C ALA A 120 -7.61 -6.83 -13.43
N THR A 121 -6.44 -6.21 -13.23
CA THR A 121 -5.15 -6.88 -13.46
C THR A 121 -4.94 -8.01 -12.45
N LEU A 122 -5.27 -7.77 -11.18
CA LEU A 122 -5.19 -8.77 -10.13
C LEU A 122 -6.10 -9.97 -10.43
N GLN A 123 -7.33 -9.75 -10.91
CA GLN A 123 -8.26 -10.81 -11.29
C GLN A 123 -7.75 -11.69 -12.44
N VAL A 124 -7.01 -11.10 -13.40
CA VAL A 124 -6.47 -11.84 -14.56
C VAL A 124 -5.24 -12.64 -14.18
N HIS A 125 -4.38 -12.09 -13.33
CA HIS A 125 -3.02 -12.61 -13.14
C HIS A 125 -2.78 -13.33 -11.82
N ALA A 126 -3.59 -13.11 -10.80
CA ALA A 126 -3.43 -13.77 -9.51
C ALA A 126 -4.54 -14.80 -9.30
N SER A 127 -4.20 -16.07 -9.51
CA SER A 127 -5.08 -17.21 -9.22
C SER A 127 -5.15 -17.51 -7.73
N GLU A 128 -6.20 -18.24 -7.32
CA GLU A 128 -6.45 -18.62 -5.91
C GLU A 128 -5.41 -19.59 -5.31
N SER A 129 -4.43 -20.06 -6.08
CA SER A 129 -3.36 -20.95 -5.58
C SER A 129 -1.97 -20.30 -5.53
N GLN A 130 -1.82 -19.07 -6.04
CA GLN A 130 -0.52 -18.40 -6.10
C GLN A 130 -0.29 -17.51 -4.88
N GLN A 131 0.95 -17.52 -4.36
CA GLN A 131 1.34 -16.56 -3.33
C GLN A 131 1.53 -15.17 -3.97
N LEU A 132 0.90 -14.18 -3.37
CA LEU A 132 0.92 -12.80 -3.84
C LEU A 132 1.96 -11.97 -3.08
N PHE A 133 2.78 -11.25 -3.84
CA PHE A 133 3.73 -10.28 -3.35
C PHE A 133 3.39 -8.90 -3.90
N ALA A 134 2.93 -7.99 -3.05
CA ALA A 134 2.68 -6.60 -3.43
C ALA A 134 3.95 -5.76 -3.20
N LEU A 135 4.39 -5.02 -4.21
CA LEU A 135 5.41 -4.00 -4.04
C LEU A 135 4.74 -2.74 -3.51
N ALA A 136 5.09 -2.40 -2.27
CA ALA A 136 4.70 -1.17 -1.64
C ALA A 136 5.88 -0.20 -1.70
N ASN A 137 5.83 0.77 -2.61
CA ASN A 137 6.73 1.91 -2.61
C ASN A 137 6.40 2.86 -1.44
N SER A 138 6.38 2.34 -0.21
CA SER A 138 6.00 2.97 1.06
C SER A 138 4.53 3.41 1.21
N THR A 139 3.72 3.45 0.14
CA THR A 139 2.36 4.04 0.18
C THR A 139 1.18 3.07 0.16
N LEU A 140 1.33 1.82 -0.29
CA LEU A 140 0.26 0.79 -0.30
C LEU A 140 -1.11 1.28 -0.83
N VAL A 141 -1.16 1.74 -2.08
CA VAL A 141 -2.33 2.45 -2.63
C VAL A 141 -3.60 1.58 -2.68
N ALA A 142 -3.43 0.32 -3.08
CA ALA A 142 -4.51 -0.64 -3.36
C ALA A 142 -4.65 -1.71 -2.25
N PHE A 143 -4.31 -1.37 -1.01
CA PHE A 143 -4.30 -2.34 0.09
C PHE A 143 -5.66 -3.00 0.34
N ASP A 144 -6.77 -2.28 0.23
CA ASP A 144 -8.12 -2.83 0.37
C ASP A 144 -8.44 -3.89 -0.69
N ILE A 145 -7.97 -3.69 -1.93
CA ILE A 145 -8.12 -4.67 -3.02
C ILE A 145 -7.23 -5.90 -2.75
N LEU A 146 -5.98 -5.68 -2.34
CA LEU A 146 -5.05 -6.75 -1.97
C LEU A 146 -5.59 -7.57 -0.78
N TYR A 147 -6.13 -6.90 0.24
CA TYR A 147 -6.76 -7.52 1.39
C TYR A 147 -7.91 -8.44 0.97
N LYS A 148 -8.84 -7.92 0.15
CA LYS A 148 -9.98 -8.71 -0.33
C LYS A 148 -9.57 -9.90 -1.19
N HIS A 149 -8.55 -9.72 -2.03
CA HIS A 149 -8.11 -10.79 -2.91
C HIS A 149 -7.38 -11.89 -2.16
N SER A 150 -6.50 -11.54 -1.21
CA SER A 150 -5.72 -12.52 -0.47
C SER A 150 -6.40 -12.98 0.81
N ILE A 151 -6.67 -12.05 1.73
CA ILE A 151 -7.09 -12.39 3.09
C ILE A 151 -8.52 -12.94 3.13
N GLU A 152 -9.48 -12.38 2.38
CA GLU A 152 -10.85 -12.92 2.32
C GLU A 152 -10.94 -14.27 1.59
N ARG A 153 -9.87 -14.70 0.92
CA ARG A 153 -9.78 -15.98 0.21
C ARG A 153 -8.87 -17.00 0.89
N ASP A 154 -8.59 -16.80 2.17
CA ASP A 154 -7.74 -17.68 2.96
C ASP A 154 -6.31 -17.83 2.43
N GLN A 155 -5.81 -16.76 1.79
CA GLN A 155 -4.44 -16.66 1.33
C GLN A 155 -3.64 -15.66 2.18
N SER A 156 -2.33 -15.85 2.20
CA SER A 156 -1.42 -14.87 2.78
C SER A 156 -1.09 -13.74 1.80
N LEU A 157 -0.91 -12.53 2.31
CA LEU A 157 -0.44 -11.36 1.56
C LEU A 157 0.98 -11.00 2.03
N SER A 158 1.94 -10.98 1.10
CA SER A 158 3.28 -10.48 1.39
C SER A 158 3.46 -9.10 0.76
N ILE A 159 3.99 -8.16 1.53
CA ILE A 159 4.20 -6.77 1.12
C ILE A 159 5.70 -6.52 1.13
N LEU A 160 6.29 -6.21 -0.03
CA LEU A 160 7.70 -5.92 -0.19
C LEU A 160 7.93 -4.41 -0.20
N LYS A 161 9.03 -3.98 0.43
CA LYS A 161 9.53 -2.60 0.46
C LYS A 161 10.75 -2.49 -0.47
N PRO A 162 10.60 -1.97 -1.69
CA PRO A 162 11.72 -1.90 -2.63
C PRO A 162 12.91 -1.11 -2.10
N SER A 163 12.68 0.01 -1.40
CA SER A 163 13.73 0.79 -0.74
C SER A 163 14.57 -0.04 0.22
N SER A 164 13.93 -0.87 1.06
CA SER A 164 14.64 -1.79 1.96
C SER A 164 15.46 -2.85 1.19
N ILE A 165 14.95 -3.35 0.07
CA ILE A 165 15.64 -4.32 -0.78
C ILE A 165 16.92 -3.69 -1.35
N GLU A 166 16.78 -2.50 -1.97
CA GLU A 166 17.88 -1.73 -2.58
C GLU A 166 18.95 -1.34 -1.57
N GLN A 167 18.56 -0.96 -0.35
CA GLN A 167 19.47 -0.59 0.73
C GLN A 167 20.13 -1.78 1.43
N GLY A 168 19.77 -3.02 1.07
CA GLY A 168 20.34 -4.20 1.73
C GLY A 168 19.84 -4.43 3.17
N LYS A 169 18.70 -3.83 3.57
CA LYS A 169 18.15 -3.97 4.92
C LYS A 169 17.77 -5.44 5.21
N ALA A 170 17.92 -5.85 6.47
CA ALA A 170 17.57 -7.22 6.92
C ALA A 170 16.08 -7.52 6.80
N ILE A 171 15.24 -6.52 7.08
CA ILE A 171 13.79 -6.55 6.89
C ILE A 171 13.47 -5.90 5.53
N VAL A 172 12.79 -6.64 4.67
CA VAL A 172 12.43 -6.23 3.30
C VAL A 172 10.93 -6.05 3.11
N GLY A 173 10.13 -6.22 4.16
CA GLY A 173 8.70 -6.14 4.02
C GLY A 173 7.93 -6.69 5.21
N PHE A 174 6.67 -7.03 4.95
CA PHE A 174 5.72 -7.57 5.91
C PHE A 174 4.99 -8.77 5.31
N HIS A 175 4.52 -9.65 6.18
CA HIS A 175 3.68 -10.78 5.83
C HIS A 175 2.41 -10.73 6.67
N ILE A 176 1.26 -10.80 5.99
CA ILE A 176 -0.05 -10.93 6.61
C ILE A 176 -0.53 -12.34 6.31
N GLY A 177 -0.51 -13.17 7.34
CA GLY A 177 -0.90 -14.57 7.28
C GLY A 177 -2.23 -14.84 7.97
N GLN A 178 -2.67 -16.09 7.90
CA GLN A 178 -3.78 -16.60 8.70
C GLN A 178 -3.31 -17.72 9.63
N SER A 179 -3.91 -17.77 10.82
CA SER A 179 -3.71 -18.82 11.82
C SER A 179 -5.06 -19.26 12.39
N ALA A 180 -5.07 -20.34 13.17
CA ALA A 180 -6.28 -20.81 13.86
C ALA A 180 -6.91 -19.76 14.81
N THR A 181 -6.15 -18.76 15.23
CA THR A 181 -6.59 -17.70 16.14
C THR A 181 -6.86 -16.35 15.45
N GLY A 182 -6.77 -16.30 14.11
CA GLY A 182 -6.96 -15.08 13.32
C GLY A 182 -5.71 -14.70 12.53
N LEU A 183 -5.65 -13.42 12.11
CA LEU A 183 -4.56 -12.92 11.28
C LEU A 183 -3.24 -12.83 12.05
N THR A 184 -2.13 -13.16 11.37
CA THR A 184 -0.77 -12.94 11.87
C THR A 184 -0.10 -11.84 11.07
N PHE A 185 0.79 -11.10 11.73
CA PHE A 185 1.51 -9.97 11.15
C PHE A 185 2.97 -10.12 11.50
N ASP A 186 3.77 -10.48 10.50
CA ASP A 186 5.18 -10.81 10.67
C ASP A 186 6.03 -9.89 9.80
N VAL A 187 7.25 -9.61 10.25
CA VAL A 187 8.25 -8.97 9.40
C VAL A 187 8.74 -9.97 8.35
N LEU A 188 8.95 -9.50 7.13
CA LEU A 188 9.54 -10.31 6.07
C LEU A 188 11.05 -10.03 6.01
N THR A 189 11.85 -11.01 6.38
CA THR A 189 13.32 -10.95 6.30
C THR A 189 13.81 -11.19 4.88
N ARG A 190 15.06 -10.83 4.53
CA ARG A 190 15.60 -11.03 3.17
C ARG A 190 15.52 -12.47 2.66
N ASP A 191 15.65 -13.46 3.55
CA ASP A 191 15.72 -14.89 3.27
C ASP A 191 14.37 -15.61 3.27
N PHE A 192 13.27 -14.86 3.13
CA PHE A 192 11.93 -15.44 3.06
C PHE A 192 11.75 -16.44 1.90
N ASN A 193 10.80 -17.36 2.07
CA ASN A 193 10.47 -18.35 1.04
C ASN A 193 9.87 -17.71 -0.22
N ARG A 194 10.40 -18.05 -1.38
CA ARG A 194 9.99 -17.55 -2.70
C ARG A 194 9.47 -18.71 -3.54
N PRO A 195 8.18 -19.09 -3.42
CA PRO A 195 7.68 -20.26 -4.12
C PRO A 195 7.65 -20.06 -5.64
N THR A 196 7.79 -21.16 -6.38
CA THR A 196 7.61 -21.17 -7.83
C THR A 196 6.19 -20.75 -8.18
N GLY A 197 6.05 -19.89 -9.20
CA GLY A 197 4.75 -19.36 -9.62
C GLY A 197 4.20 -18.24 -8.75
N ALA A 198 5.01 -17.69 -7.83
CA ALA A 198 4.70 -16.46 -7.12
C ALA A 198 4.44 -15.30 -8.09
N VAL A 199 3.47 -14.46 -7.75
CA VAL A 199 3.11 -13.28 -8.52
C VAL A 199 3.58 -12.04 -7.78
N ILE A 200 4.36 -11.19 -8.43
CA ILE A 200 4.76 -9.89 -7.91
C ILE A 200 3.94 -8.81 -8.58
N LEU A 201 3.23 -8.01 -7.78
CA LEU A 201 2.41 -6.90 -8.24
C LEU A 201 3.04 -5.57 -7.85
N ASP A 202 3.30 -4.72 -8.83
CA ASP A 202 3.70 -3.33 -8.58
C ASP A 202 2.47 -2.41 -8.56
N ASP A 203 2.27 -1.70 -7.44
CA ASP A 203 1.16 -0.74 -7.28
C ASP A 203 1.38 0.57 -8.06
N VAL A 204 2.64 0.94 -8.32
CA VAL A 204 3.02 2.21 -8.94
C VAL A 204 4.31 2.03 -9.74
N MET A 205 4.18 1.58 -11.00
CA MET A 205 5.34 1.52 -11.90
C MET A 205 5.62 2.88 -12.54
N ARG A 206 6.81 3.47 -12.30
CA ARG A 206 7.23 4.74 -12.92
C ARG A 206 8.26 4.55 -14.04
N THR A 207 9.41 3.97 -13.73
CA THR A 207 10.60 3.90 -14.60
C THR A 207 11.04 2.47 -14.91
N GLY A 208 10.42 1.46 -14.28
CA GLY A 208 10.83 0.06 -14.36
C GLY A 208 12.01 -0.32 -13.46
N SER A 209 12.77 0.66 -12.93
CA SER A 209 13.93 0.38 -12.07
C SER A 209 13.59 -0.42 -10.82
N THR A 210 12.44 -0.14 -10.19
CA THR A 210 11.94 -0.90 -9.04
C THR A 210 11.69 -2.36 -9.38
N ARG A 211 11.11 -2.62 -10.55
CA ARG A 211 10.89 -3.97 -11.07
C ARG A 211 12.22 -4.69 -11.24
N ASP A 212 13.18 -4.05 -11.90
CA ASP A 212 14.46 -4.66 -12.20
C ASP A 212 15.24 -4.96 -10.91
N ALA A 213 15.26 -4.04 -9.94
CA ALA A 213 15.86 -4.25 -8.63
C ALA A 213 15.23 -5.41 -7.84
N VAL A 214 13.90 -5.53 -7.88
CA VAL A 214 13.18 -6.64 -7.22
C VAL A 214 13.46 -7.96 -7.93
N LEU A 215 13.49 -8.01 -9.26
CA LEU A 215 13.77 -9.22 -10.03
C LEU A 215 15.22 -9.68 -9.83
N ASP A 216 16.18 -8.76 -9.78
CA ASP A 216 17.57 -9.04 -9.46
C ASP A 216 17.68 -9.61 -8.04
N PHE A 217 17.02 -8.99 -7.07
CA PHE A 217 16.95 -9.51 -5.70
C PHE A 217 16.32 -10.91 -5.64
N TRP A 218 15.26 -11.16 -6.40
CA TRP A 218 14.55 -12.43 -6.40
C TRP A 218 15.39 -13.57 -6.99
N SER A 219 16.06 -13.29 -8.11
CA SER A 219 16.81 -14.27 -8.91
C SER A 219 18.20 -14.58 -8.37
N ASN A 220 18.82 -13.66 -7.63
CA ASN A 220 20.17 -13.86 -7.10
C ASN A 220 20.28 -14.95 -6.03
N ASP A 221 19.21 -15.30 -5.31
CA ASP A 221 19.25 -16.35 -4.27
C ASP A 221 18.65 -17.69 -4.72
N SER A 222 17.96 -17.71 -5.86
CA SER A 222 17.25 -18.89 -6.35
C SER A 222 17.10 -18.72 -7.85
N ASN A 223 17.43 -19.72 -8.66
CA ASN A 223 17.22 -19.71 -10.13
C ASN A 223 15.72 -19.67 -10.53
N LEU A 224 14.86 -19.08 -9.69
CA LEU A 224 13.43 -18.92 -9.86
C LEU A 224 13.16 -17.53 -10.45
N GLN A 225 12.38 -17.49 -11.52
CA GLN A 225 11.80 -16.25 -12.03
C GLN A 225 10.33 -16.20 -11.64
N PRO A 226 9.89 -15.20 -10.86
CA PRO A 226 8.50 -15.00 -10.53
C PRO A 226 7.75 -14.42 -11.73
N ASP A 227 6.43 -14.59 -11.76
CA ASP A 227 5.58 -13.87 -12.71
C ASP A 227 5.44 -12.42 -12.23
N PHE A 228 6.15 -11.51 -12.88
CA PHE A 228 6.08 -10.09 -12.55
C PHE A 228 4.98 -9.40 -13.34
N VAL A 229 4.03 -8.83 -12.62
CA VAL A 229 2.85 -8.15 -13.19
C VAL A 229 2.85 -6.72 -12.69
N ALA A 230 3.17 -5.79 -13.58
CA ALA A 230 3.12 -4.38 -13.24
C ALA A 230 1.71 -3.84 -13.44
N VAL A 231 1.07 -3.33 -12.39
CA VAL A 231 -0.14 -2.51 -12.52
C VAL A 231 0.28 -1.04 -12.54
N GLY A 232 0.93 -0.63 -13.63
CA GLY A 232 1.49 0.71 -13.72
C GLY A 232 0.46 1.81 -13.96
N ILE A 233 0.50 2.86 -13.14
CA ILE A 233 0.28 4.23 -13.61
C ILE A 233 1.44 4.52 -14.58
N THR A 234 1.23 4.39 -15.88
CA THR A 234 2.12 5.07 -16.83
C THR A 234 1.90 6.57 -16.64
N SER A 235 2.61 7.17 -15.67
CA SER A 235 2.71 8.62 -15.62
C SER A 235 3.53 8.99 -16.83
N VAL A 236 2.85 9.31 -17.93
CA VAL A 236 3.44 10.12 -18.99
C VAL A 236 3.60 11.52 -18.39
N LEU A 237 4.66 11.71 -17.63
CA LEU A 237 5.19 13.00 -17.20
C LEU A 237 6.71 12.94 -17.31
#